data_AF-A0A969XW54-F1
#
_entry.id   AF-A0A969XW54-F1
#
_cell.length_a   1.000
_cell.length_b   1.000
_cell.length_c   1.000
_cell.angle_alpha   90.00
_cell.angle_beta   90.00
_cell.angle_gamma   90.00
#
_symmetry.space_group_name_H-M   'P 1'
#
loop_
_entity.id
_entity.type
_entity.pdbx_description
1 polymer ?
#
loop_
_entity_poly.entity_id
_entity_poly.type
_entity_poly.pdbx_seq_one_letter_code
_entity_poly.pdbx_strand_id
1 'polypeptide(L)'
;MKRRMMVMALWMAAAAWPCAGRAQTAQTPAMLLERGIYTEETVGDLDAAIVIYRQVVKEAAAGQSCAAQAQYRLAMCYARKGDAARAAAELNAVLTAYPQETGVVKLAQRELAKLRADGPAADAAPRVAATVPKAFADDVDPSLEAVSVTFDRPMLTDRWAFIRSGGMFPERSGPISYDKAGTTCTLPVKLQSGTVYWVGVNAPGHDGFQAADGTPAPPYVILFATRAADGSPTPLPEALVQQAREINAGRGPQRLNTLAIPHAALYQVLGGFLAAAMPYWQRGQEAGAQIHLVTDQDRRVLAGLIAVYNATGKPWTDEVRITSMDGDDVLLFDAKDPAGPRPDYRLVKKTGGGGSHALMWTPRYPLNPGDSQMFVWQSPAAGPLPHTPEGLQVRMGNRLGAHGIQQFYLVVPAGRRVIETSVPPDSKSSAGGYDIYCFQRDVTPETTHAVTAILAPAGAGSTAPSSRPAAGRRQAESLHAEGWQLWQQQQLPQAEARFRQAVQADPAYADAWNGLGWAQFNQGKRLDAQEAFEKAVALDPKTAGAWNGLGYLAKQRGDVDGAIEYWKKAVAANPNATASLQGLTAALGERGQYDQAVTYYRMWLAVEPDNAEAASGLEKALGQQGGGDATP
;
A
#
# COMPACT_ATOMS: atom_id res chain seq x y z
N MET A 1 11.96 0.58 -34.77
CA MET A 1 12.18 0.56 -36.24
C MET A 1 12.04 1.91 -36.95
N LYS A 2 11.79 3.06 -36.28
CA LYS A 2 11.68 4.38 -36.96
C LYS A 2 12.70 5.46 -36.56
N ARG A 3 13.73 5.12 -35.76
CA ARG A 3 14.89 6.01 -35.49
C ARG A 3 16.25 5.46 -35.95
N ARG A 4 16.30 4.27 -36.57
CA ARG A 4 17.53 3.66 -37.13
C ARG A 4 17.68 3.80 -38.65
N MET A 5 16.64 4.26 -39.37
CA MET A 5 16.72 4.51 -40.83
C MET A 5 17.37 5.85 -41.18
N MET A 6 17.64 6.73 -40.21
CA MET A 6 18.08 8.11 -40.49
C MET A 6 19.61 8.28 -40.50
N VAL A 7 20.38 7.28 -40.07
CA VAL A 7 21.85 7.26 -40.20
C VAL A 7 22.31 6.50 -41.46
N MET A 8 21.40 5.74 -42.08
CA MET A 8 21.68 4.87 -43.24
C MET A 8 21.54 5.60 -44.60
N ALA A 9 21.06 6.85 -44.60
CA ALA A 9 20.81 7.63 -45.82
C ALA A 9 22.02 8.45 -46.32
N LEU A 10 23.18 8.37 -45.65
CA LEU A 10 24.39 9.15 -46.02
C LEU A 10 25.55 8.29 -46.57
N TRP A 11 25.37 6.99 -46.76
CA TRP A 11 26.45 6.09 -47.24
C TRP A 11 26.14 5.30 -48.53
N MET A 12 24.93 5.38 -49.10
CA MET A 12 24.59 4.71 -50.36
C MET A 12 24.41 5.67 -51.55
N ALA A 13 25.29 6.66 -51.66
CA ALA A 13 25.38 7.53 -52.83
C ALA A 13 26.83 7.96 -53.10
N ALA A 14 27.72 6.98 -53.32
CA ALA A 14 29.03 7.24 -53.93
C ALA A 14 29.61 5.96 -54.58
N ALA A 15 29.23 5.78 -55.85
CA ALA A 15 30.05 5.30 -56.97
C ALA A 15 30.60 3.85 -56.98
N ALA A 16 30.02 3.06 -57.90
CA ALA A 16 30.75 2.07 -58.67
C ALA A 16 31.46 2.76 -59.88
N TRP A 17 32.80 2.66 -59.89
CA TRP A 17 33.78 2.79 -60.99
C TRP A 17 34.05 4.14 -61.71
N PRO A 18 35.25 4.33 -62.34
CA PRO A 18 36.57 3.72 -62.11
C PRO A 18 37.77 4.73 -62.11
N CYS A 19 38.97 4.22 -61.79
CA CYS A 19 40.31 4.75 -62.12
C CYS A 19 40.78 6.09 -61.51
N ALA A 20 41.62 6.00 -60.49
CA ALA A 20 42.93 6.67 -60.39
C ALA A 20 43.58 6.31 -59.05
N GLY A 21 44.85 5.90 -59.07
CA GLY A 21 45.54 5.23 -57.95
C GLY A 21 45.38 5.90 -56.58
N ARG A 22 45.07 5.10 -55.56
CA ARG A 22 45.20 5.47 -54.15
C ARG A 22 45.76 4.32 -53.35
N ALA A 23 46.71 4.65 -52.49
CA ALA A 23 47.34 3.80 -51.50
C ALA A 23 46.32 2.91 -50.77
N GLN A 24 46.73 1.69 -50.40
CA GLN A 24 46.03 0.89 -49.41
C GLN A 24 45.75 1.79 -48.20
N THR A 25 44.48 2.15 -47.98
CA THR A 25 44.10 2.97 -46.82
C THR A 25 44.32 2.14 -45.58
N ALA A 26 45.43 2.38 -44.89
CA ALA A 26 45.71 1.79 -43.58
C ALA A 26 44.52 2.07 -42.65
N GLN A 27 43.93 1.01 -42.08
CA GLN A 27 42.81 1.15 -41.17
C GLN A 27 43.30 1.83 -39.89
N THR A 28 42.64 2.92 -39.48
CA THR A 28 42.99 3.59 -38.22
C THR A 28 42.51 2.76 -37.02
N PRO A 29 43.13 2.90 -35.84
CA PRO A 29 42.67 2.19 -34.63
C PRO A 29 41.20 2.46 -34.28
N ALA A 30 40.68 3.65 -34.59
CA ALA A 30 39.25 3.97 -34.42
C ALA A 30 38.36 3.18 -35.39
N MET A 31 38.74 3.03 -36.66
CA MET A 31 38.00 2.20 -37.63
C MET A 31 38.04 0.72 -37.24
N LEU A 32 39.16 0.25 -36.70
CA LEU A 32 39.30 -1.11 -36.19
C LEU A 32 38.44 -1.33 -34.94
N LEU A 33 38.36 -0.35 -34.03
CA LEU A 33 37.47 -0.42 -32.86
C LEU A 33 36.00 -0.56 -33.28
N GLU A 34 35.53 0.27 -34.21
CA GLU A 34 34.16 0.18 -34.73
C GLU A 34 33.89 -1.17 -35.41
N ARG A 35 34.86 -1.70 -36.18
CA ARG A 35 34.74 -3.04 -36.75
C ARG A 35 34.66 -4.11 -35.68
N GLY A 36 35.45 -4.00 -34.62
CA GLY A 36 35.41 -4.88 -33.47
C GLY A 36 34.04 -4.86 -32.80
N ILE A 37 33.47 -3.66 -32.55
CA ILE A 37 32.13 -3.47 -31.98
C ILE A 37 31.05 -4.08 -32.88
N TYR A 38 31.12 -3.86 -34.19
CA TYR A 38 30.19 -4.50 -35.12
C TYR A 38 30.29 -6.03 -35.07
N THR A 39 31.51 -6.57 -35.03
CA THR A 39 31.75 -8.02 -34.96
C THR A 39 31.24 -8.61 -33.64
N GLU A 40 31.48 -7.93 -32.52
CA GLU A 40 31.00 -8.30 -31.18
C GLU A 40 29.48 -8.22 -31.07
N GLU A 41 28.90 -7.07 -31.37
CA GLU A 41 27.51 -6.75 -31.02
C GLU A 41 26.52 -7.08 -32.13
N THR A 42 26.94 -7.01 -33.40
CA THR A 42 26.06 -7.26 -34.55
C THR A 42 26.20 -8.66 -35.10
N VAL A 43 27.44 -9.14 -35.29
CA VAL A 43 27.68 -10.50 -35.79
C VAL A 43 27.63 -11.53 -34.65
N GLY A 44 28.02 -11.14 -33.44
CA GLY A 44 28.06 -12.02 -32.27
C GLY A 44 29.29 -12.93 -32.21
N ASP A 45 30.29 -12.69 -33.08
CA ASP A 45 31.52 -13.49 -33.13
C ASP A 45 32.56 -12.91 -32.16
N LEU A 46 32.56 -13.45 -30.93
CA LEU A 46 33.45 -13.01 -29.88
C LEU A 46 34.93 -13.33 -30.18
N ASP A 47 35.21 -14.42 -30.88
CA ASP A 47 36.59 -14.82 -31.20
C ASP A 47 37.21 -13.88 -32.24
N ALA A 48 36.46 -13.56 -33.28
CA ALA A 48 36.88 -12.55 -34.26
C ALA A 48 36.99 -11.15 -33.61
N ALA A 49 36.05 -10.78 -32.73
CA ALA A 49 36.09 -9.50 -32.02
C ALA A 49 37.32 -9.38 -31.09
N ILE A 50 37.68 -10.44 -30.36
CA ILE A 50 38.88 -10.49 -29.50
C ILE A 50 40.15 -10.23 -30.32
N VAL A 51 40.27 -10.84 -31.49
CA VAL A 51 41.41 -10.61 -32.39
C VAL A 51 41.49 -9.14 -32.81
N ILE A 52 40.34 -8.55 -33.16
CA ILE A 52 40.28 -7.14 -33.57
C ILE A 52 40.62 -6.20 -32.41
N TYR A 53 40.06 -6.41 -31.21
CA TYR A 53 40.35 -5.54 -30.05
C TYR A 53 41.80 -5.60 -29.60
N ARG A 54 42.43 -6.80 -29.62
CA ARG A 54 43.87 -6.92 -29.37
C ARG A 54 44.69 -6.12 -30.38
N GLN A 55 44.26 -6.10 -31.64
CA GLN A 55 44.93 -5.29 -32.66
C GLN A 55 44.79 -3.79 -32.37
N VAL A 56 43.60 -3.33 -31.98
CA VAL A 56 43.37 -1.93 -31.59
C VAL A 56 44.26 -1.52 -30.42
N VAL A 57 44.32 -2.34 -29.37
CA VAL A 57 45.18 -2.10 -28.19
C VAL A 57 46.65 -2.00 -28.58
N LYS A 58 47.10 -2.81 -29.54
CA LYS A 58 48.49 -2.84 -30.01
C LYS A 58 48.85 -1.66 -30.92
N GLU A 59 47.92 -1.22 -31.76
CA GLU A 59 48.16 -0.19 -32.78
C GLU A 59 47.82 1.23 -32.31
N ALA A 60 46.97 1.37 -31.30
CA ALA A 60 46.65 2.67 -30.72
C ALA A 60 47.76 3.16 -29.78
N ALA A 61 48.01 4.47 -29.80
CA ALA A 61 48.96 5.07 -28.85
C ALA A 61 48.41 5.01 -27.41
N ALA A 62 49.30 4.81 -26.44
CA ALA A 62 48.94 4.82 -25.02
C ALA A 62 48.25 6.15 -24.66
N GLY A 63 47.06 6.07 -24.05
CA GLY A 63 46.24 7.23 -23.72
C GLY A 63 45.20 7.63 -24.78
N GLN A 64 45.13 6.97 -25.94
CA GLN A 64 43.99 7.13 -26.84
C GLN A 64 42.75 6.44 -26.27
N SER A 65 41.62 7.14 -26.26
CA SER A 65 40.35 6.61 -25.71
C SER A 65 39.89 5.33 -26.41
N CYS A 66 40.21 5.16 -27.70
CA CYS A 66 39.90 3.94 -28.45
C CYS A 66 40.67 2.71 -27.91
N ALA A 67 41.89 2.88 -27.42
CA ALA A 67 42.68 1.81 -26.80
C ALA A 67 42.04 1.36 -25.48
N ALA A 68 41.66 2.33 -24.63
CA ALA A 68 40.99 2.04 -23.36
C ALA A 68 39.64 1.33 -23.56
N GLN A 69 38.84 1.79 -24.53
CA GLN A 69 37.57 1.16 -24.88
C GLN A 69 37.77 -0.25 -25.45
N ALA A 70 38.76 -0.46 -26.33
CA ALA A 70 39.09 -1.78 -26.85
C ALA A 70 39.54 -2.75 -25.74
N GLN A 71 40.39 -2.29 -24.81
CA GLN A 71 40.86 -3.08 -23.68
C GLN A 71 39.71 -3.52 -22.75
N TYR A 72 38.78 -2.59 -22.46
CA TYR A 72 37.59 -2.91 -21.67
C TYR A 72 36.69 -3.92 -22.39
N ARG A 73 36.41 -3.73 -23.69
CA ARG A 73 35.58 -4.66 -24.46
C ARG A 73 36.23 -6.04 -24.64
N LEU A 74 37.55 -6.08 -24.76
CA LEU A 74 38.34 -7.31 -24.73
C LEU A 74 38.11 -8.06 -23.40
N ALA A 75 38.16 -7.36 -22.27
CA ALA A 75 37.84 -7.94 -20.97
C ALA A 75 36.42 -8.52 -20.91
N MET A 76 35.43 -7.80 -21.47
CA MET A 76 34.05 -8.27 -21.51
C MET A 76 33.85 -9.50 -22.39
N CYS A 77 34.58 -9.59 -23.50
CA CYS A 77 34.56 -10.80 -24.34
C CYS A 77 35.08 -12.01 -23.56
N TYR A 78 36.18 -11.89 -22.79
CA TYR A 78 36.65 -12.97 -21.93
C TYR A 78 35.65 -13.35 -20.85
N ALA A 79 35.04 -12.35 -20.20
CA ALA A 79 34.01 -12.61 -19.19
C ALA A 79 32.83 -13.40 -19.77
N ARG A 80 32.32 -13.01 -20.96
CA ARG A 80 31.25 -13.74 -21.66
C ARG A 80 31.65 -15.16 -22.11
N LYS A 81 32.95 -15.40 -22.32
CA LYS A 81 33.51 -16.72 -22.59
C LYS A 81 33.81 -17.53 -21.32
N GLY A 82 33.52 -16.99 -20.12
CA GLY A 82 33.74 -17.65 -18.84
C GLY A 82 35.19 -17.62 -18.32
N ASP A 83 36.07 -16.84 -18.95
CA ASP A 83 37.48 -16.70 -18.53
C ASP A 83 37.64 -15.50 -17.59
N ALA A 84 37.16 -15.67 -16.36
CA ALA A 84 37.15 -14.62 -15.33
C ALA A 84 38.56 -14.10 -14.98
N ALA A 85 39.57 -14.99 -15.02
CA ALA A 85 40.95 -14.63 -14.74
C ALA A 85 41.52 -13.69 -15.81
N ARG A 86 41.31 -13.99 -17.10
CA ARG A 86 41.72 -13.08 -18.18
C ARG A 86 40.90 -11.80 -18.17
N ALA A 87 39.58 -11.88 -17.94
CA ALA A 87 38.74 -10.70 -17.81
C ALA A 87 39.27 -9.74 -16.72
N ALA A 88 39.56 -10.25 -15.53
CA ALA A 88 40.10 -9.45 -14.43
C ALA A 88 41.49 -8.86 -14.75
N ALA A 89 42.35 -9.60 -15.45
CA ALA A 89 43.65 -9.10 -15.87
C ALA A 89 43.51 -7.91 -16.84
N GLU A 90 42.63 -8.01 -17.84
CA GLU A 90 42.37 -6.94 -18.80
C GLU A 90 41.70 -5.72 -18.14
N LEU A 91 40.79 -5.92 -17.19
CA LEU A 91 40.19 -4.82 -16.41
C LEU A 91 41.23 -4.09 -15.55
N ASN A 92 42.15 -4.80 -14.89
CA ASN A 92 43.24 -4.16 -14.15
C ASN A 92 44.21 -3.40 -15.07
N ALA A 93 44.44 -3.91 -16.29
CA ALA A 93 45.21 -3.20 -17.30
C ALA A 93 44.55 -1.87 -17.68
N VAL A 94 43.20 -1.82 -17.77
CA VAL A 94 42.47 -0.55 -17.98
C VAL A 94 42.78 0.47 -16.87
N LEU A 95 42.73 0.05 -15.61
CA LEU A 95 42.95 0.93 -14.45
C LEU A 95 44.37 1.50 -14.41
N THR A 96 45.34 0.71 -14.86
CA THR A 96 46.76 1.05 -14.77
C THR A 96 47.24 1.84 -15.99
N ALA A 97 46.85 1.41 -17.19
CA ALA A 97 47.33 2.01 -18.44
C ALA A 97 46.53 3.26 -18.86
N TYR A 98 45.27 3.39 -18.43
CA TYR A 98 44.38 4.47 -18.85
C TYR A 98 43.67 5.18 -17.68
N PRO A 99 44.36 5.60 -16.60
CA PRO A 99 43.73 6.22 -15.44
C PRO A 99 42.99 7.54 -15.76
N GLN A 100 43.36 8.18 -16.87
CA GLN A 100 42.77 9.44 -17.33
C GLN A 100 41.39 9.24 -17.99
N GLU A 101 41.08 8.02 -18.45
CA GLU A 101 39.84 7.67 -19.14
C GLU A 101 38.72 7.36 -18.14
N THR A 102 38.32 8.38 -17.38
CA THR A 102 37.44 8.25 -16.19
C THR A 102 36.15 7.46 -16.43
N GLY A 103 35.57 7.52 -17.64
CA GLY A 103 34.38 6.75 -18.00
C GLY A 103 34.64 5.24 -18.04
N VAL A 104 35.69 4.83 -18.76
CA VAL A 104 36.04 3.41 -18.93
C VAL A 104 36.64 2.84 -17.64
N VAL A 105 37.41 3.64 -16.90
CA VAL A 105 37.95 3.28 -15.57
C VAL A 105 36.83 2.95 -14.58
N LYS A 106 35.77 3.76 -14.52
CA LYS A 106 34.61 3.49 -13.65
C LYS A 106 33.91 2.18 -14.01
N LEU A 107 33.73 1.92 -15.32
CA LEU A 107 33.17 0.66 -15.79
C LEU A 107 34.07 -0.52 -15.40
N ALA A 108 35.39 -0.39 -15.58
CA ALA A 108 36.33 -1.45 -15.25
C ALA A 108 36.39 -1.76 -13.75
N GLN A 109 36.36 -0.74 -12.88
CA GLN A 109 36.30 -0.94 -11.42
C GLN A 109 35.03 -1.70 -11.01
N ARG A 110 33.89 -1.36 -11.61
CA ARG A 110 32.61 -2.03 -11.34
C ARG A 110 32.63 -3.50 -11.76
N GLU A 111 33.13 -3.79 -12.95
CA GLU A 111 33.21 -5.18 -13.44
C GLU A 111 34.24 -6.00 -12.67
N LEU A 112 35.36 -5.40 -12.25
CA LEU A 112 36.38 -6.07 -11.43
C LEU A 112 35.84 -6.40 -10.02
N ALA A 113 34.98 -5.54 -9.46
CA ALA A 113 34.30 -5.81 -8.20
C ALA A 113 33.32 -6.99 -8.33
N LYS A 114 32.59 -7.10 -9.44
CA LYS A 114 31.71 -8.27 -9.71
C LYS A 114 32.51 -9.56 -9.83
N LEU A 115 33.63 -9.55 -10.55
CA LEU A 115 34.51 -10.73 -10.69
C LEU A 115 35.16 -11.15 -9.36
N ARG A 116 35.23 -10.26 -8.37
CA ARG A 116 35.72 -10.55 -7.02
C ARG A 116 34.61 -11.04 -6.06
N ALA A 117 33.34 -10.87 -6.44
CA ALA A 117 32.19 -11.27 -5.63
C ALA A 117 31.94 -12.80 -5.64
N ASP A 118 32.65 -13.58 -6.47
CA ASP A 118 32.59 -15.05 -6.49
C ASP A 118 33.40 -15.72 -5.33
N GLY A 119 33.86 -14.94 -4.34
CA GLY A 119 34.43 -15.43 -3.07
C GLY A 119 33.40 -15.44 -1.93
N PRO A 120 33.55 -16.28 -0.89
CA PRO A 120 32.49 -16.59 0.07
C PRO A 120 32.31 -15.48 1.13
N ALA A 121 31.74 -14.34 0.74
CA ALA A 121 31.21 -13.32 1.64
C ALA A 121 30.31 -12.26 0.95
N ALA A 122 29.88 -12.46 -0.29
CA ALA A 122 29.16 -11.44 -1.06
C ALA A 122 27.72 -11.16 -0.57
N ASP A 123 27.11 -12.07 0.18
CA ASP A 123 25.68 -11.96 0.54
C ASP A 123 25.39 -11.21 1.86
N ALA A 124 26.41 -10.80 2.63
CA ALA A 124 26.19 -10.16 3.93
C ALA A 124 26.34 -8.63 3.86
N ALA A 125 25.31 -7.89 4.26
CA ALA A 125 25.34 -6.42 4.31
C ALA A 125 26.49 -5.86 5.18
N PRO A 126 27.07 -4.69 4.85
CA PRO A 126 28.13 -4.05 5.64
C PRO A 126 27.68 -3.79 7.08
N ARG A 127 28.54 -4.05 8.05
CA ARG A 127 28.21 -3.88 9.48
C ARG A 127 28.99 -2.74 10.11
N VAL A 128 28.35 -2.00 11.02
CA VAL A 128 29.05 -1.04 11.88
C VAL A 128 29.86 -1.82 12.91
N ALA A 129 31.18 -1.76 12.79
CA ALA A 129 32.13 -2.42 13.69
C ALA A 129 32.40 -1.59 14.95
N ALA A 130 32.47 -0.27 14.81
CA ALA A 130 32.71 0.65 15.93
C ALA A 130 32.18 2.05 15.64
N THR A 131 31.97 2.83 16.70
CA THR A 131 31.59 4.25 16.63
C THR A 131 32.37 5.06 17.65
N VAL A 132 32.64 6.32 17.31
CA VAL A 132 33.13 7.33 18.26
C VAL A 132 32.14 8.50 18.24
N PRO A 133 31.52 8.88 19.36
CA PRO A 133 31.55 8.18 20.63
C PRO A 133 30.89 6.80 20.54
N LYS A 134 31.12 5.95 21.54
CA LYS A 134 30.44 4.66 21.62
C LYS A 134 28.94 4.90 21.71
N ALA A 135 28.15 4.18 20.90
CA ALA A 135 26.70 4.25 21.00
C ALA A 135 26.23 3.92 22.43
N PHE A 136 25.22 4.64 22.89
CA PHE A 136 24.65 4.65 24.23
C PHE A 136 25.57 5.17 25.36
N ALA A 137 26.64 5.89 25.03
CA ALA A 137 27.42 6.61 26.03
C ALA A 137 26.62 7.79 26.59
N ASP A 138 26.56 7.92 27.91
CA ASP A 138 25.88 8.98 28.66
C ASP A 138 26.85 10.00 29.28
N ASP A 139 28.17 9.77 29.12
CA ASP A 139 29.24 10.61 29.65
C ASP A 139 30.30 10.95 28.58
N VAL A 140 29.88 11.52 27.45
CA VAL A 140 30.80 11.94 26.38
C VAL A 140 31.41 13.30 26.68
N ASP A 141 32.72 13.45 26.47
CA ASP A 141 33.39 14.75 26.59
C ASP A 141 32.83 15.73 25.55
N PRO A 142 32.28 16.90 25.94
CA PRO A 142 31.73 17.88 25.02
C PRO A 142 32.79 18.51 24.10
N SER A 143 34.08 18.34 24.37
CA SER A 143 35.18 18.75 23.48
C SER A 143 35.41 17.81 22.30
N LEU A 144 34.69 16.67 22.20
CA LEU A 144 34.81 15.75 21.08
C LEU A 144 34.47 16.45 19.76
N GLU A 145 35.46 16.58 18.88
CA GLU A 145 35.36 17.37 17.64
C GLU A 145 34.75 16.61 16.45
N ALA A 146 34.58 15.30 16.58
CA ALA A 146 34.07 14.47 15.49
C ALA A 146 33.30 13.24 15.98
N VAL A 147 32.24 12.92 15.24
CA VAL A 147 31.56 11.62 15.32
C VAL A 147 32.07 10.76 14.17
N SER A 148 32.44 9.51 14.43
CA SER A 148 32.88 8.58 13.40
C SER A 148 32.15 7.24 13.47
N VAL A 149 32.05 6.60 12.31
CA VAL A 149 31.52 5.26 12.13
C VAL A 149 32.53 4.43 11.36
N THR A 150 32.92 3.28 11.90
CA THR A 150 33.82 2.32 11.26
C THR A 150 33.02 1.09 10.83
N PHE A 151 33.14 0.72 9.57
CA PHE A 151 32.51 -0.46 9.00
C PHE A 151 33.47 -1.67 8.98
N ASP A 152 32.90 -2.87 8.93
CA ASP A 152 33.64 -4.14 8.82
C ASP A 152 34.36 -4.33 7.47
N ARG A 153 34.17 -3.40 6.53
CA ARG A 153 34.72 -3.46 5.17
C ARG A 153 34.82 -2.06 4.55
N PRO A 154 35.60 -1.92 3.45
CA PRO A 154 35.63 -0.66 2.68
C PRO A 154 34.27 -0.29 2.08
N MET A 155 33.96 1.00 2.15
CA MET A 155 32.71 1.61 1.65
C MET A 155 33.00 2.55 0.47
N LEU A 156 31.96 2.92 -0.27
CA LEU A 156 32.03 4.00 -1.25
C LEU A 156 32.31 5.33 -0.52
N THR A 157 33.40 5.98 -0.89
CA THR A 157 33.94 7.14 -0.15
C THR A 157 33.40 8.48 -0.63
N ASP A 158 32.74 8.50 -1.79
CA ASP A 158 32.13 9.70 -2.39
C ASP A 158 30.66 9.89 -1.97
N ARG A 159 30.11 8.96 -1.19
CA ARG A 159 28.74 9.03 -0.68
C ARG A 159 28.66 8.64 0.79
N TRP A 160 27.68 9.23 1.46
CA TRP A 160 27.37 9.01 2.86
C TRP A 160 25.95 9.47 3.13
N ALA A 161 25.30 8.93 4.16
CA ALA A 161 24.01 9.41 4.61
C ALA A 161 23.95 9.43 6.15
N PHE A 162 24.55 10.47 6.73
CA PHE A 162 24.32 10.80 8.13
C PHE A 162 22.97 11.51 8.28
N ILE A 163 22.03 10.87 8.97
CA ILE A 163 20.64 11.30 9.06
C ILE A 163 20.46 12.22 10.26
N ARG A 164 19.82 13.36 10.01
CA ARG A 164 19.50 14.37 11.02
C ARG A 164 18.21 14.00 11.75
N SER A 165 18.19 14.08 13.07
CA SER A 165 16.99 13.93 13.90
C SER A 165 16.71 15.22 14.65
N GLY A 166 15.89 16.10 14.05
CA GLY A 166 15.44 17.35 14.66
C GLY A 166 16.57 18.17 15.32
N GLY A 167 16.28 18.76 16.49
CA GLY A 167 17.26 19.51 17.29
C GLY A 167 18.31 18.66 18.02
N MET A 168 18.33 17.34 17.82
CA MET A 168 19.28 16.41 18.47
C MET A 168 20.44 16.01 17.55
N PHE A 169 20.53 16.56 16.33
CA PHE A 169 21.70 16.35 15.48
C PHE A 169 22.78 17.39 15.77
N PRO A 170 24.05 17.00 15.94
CA PRO A 170 25.12 17.94 16.25
C PRO A 170 25.41 18.90 15.09
N GLU A 171 25.79 20.14 15.42
CA GLU A 171 26.20 21.13 14.41
C GLU A 171 27.46 20.64 13.71
N ARG A 172 27.51 20.69 12.37
CA ARG A 172 28.70 20.28 11.61
C ARG A 172 29.76 21.38 11.63
N SER A 173 31.00 21.00 11.89
CA SER A 173 32.15 21.92 11.89
C SER A 173 33.02 21.84 10.63
N GLY A 174 32.79 20.86 9.74
CA GLY A 174 33.64 20.65 8.56
C GLY A 174 33.11 19.60 7.58
N PRO A 175 33.87 19.33 6.50
CA PRO A 175 33.51 18.34 5.50
C PRO A 175 33.64 16.91 6.04
N ILE A 176 32.75 16.03 5.59
CA ILE A 176 32.84 14.60 5.87
C ILE A 176 33.97 14.01 5.05
N SER A 177 34.71 13.09 5.66
CA SER A 177 35.84 12.41 5.02
C SER A 177 35.88 10.94 5.39
N TYR A 178 36.57 10.16 4.56
CA TYR A 178 36.90 8.77 4.84
C TYR A 178 38.39 8.62 5.13
N ASP A 179 38.74 7.63 5.94
CA ASP A 179 40.11 7.17 6.08
C ASP A 179 40.64 6.58 4.75
N LYS A 180 41.96 6.37 4.68
CA LYS A 180 42.61 5.81 3.47
C LYS A 180 42.11 4.41 3.10
N ALA A 181 41.64 3.65 4.09
CA ALA A 181 41.09 2.31 3.89
C ALA A 181 39.64 2.33 3.38
N GLY A 182 38.97 3.48 3.42
CA GLY A 182 37.55 3.61 3.08
C GLY A 182 36.61 2.95 4.09
N THR A 183 37.09 2.58 5.27
CA THR A 183 36.35 1.85 6.30
C THR A 183 35.74 2.76 7.35
N THR A 184 36.37 3.90 7.62
CA THR A 184 35.91 4.83 8.67
C THR A 184 35.45 6.14 8.04
N CYS A 185 34.20 6.50 8.26
CA CYS A 185 33.66 7.81 7.88
C CYS A 185 33.61 8.74 9.09
N THR A 186 34.13 9.95 8.92
CA THR A 186 34.24 10.96 9.99
C THR A 186 33.37 12.17 9.67
N LEU A 187 32.52 12.53 10.64
CA LEU A 187 31.66 13.70 10.65
C LEU A 187 32.20 14.71 11.67
N PRO A 188 32.85 15.80 11.24
CA PRO A 188 33.26 16.87 12.15
C PRO A 188 32.05 17.58 12.76
N VAL A 189 32.03 17.76 14.07
CA VAL A 189 30.90 18.33 14.84
C VAL A 189 31.33 19.36 15.88
N LYS A 190 30.35 20.11 16.39
CA LYS A 190 30.43 20.84 17.67
C LYS A 190 29.37 20.29 18.62
N LEU A 191 29.77 20.03 19.86
CA LEU A 191 28.89 19.50 20.89
C LEU A 191 28.70 20.54 22.01
N GLN A 192 27.53 20.49 22.64
CA GLN A 192 27.17 21.28 23.81
C GLN A 192 27.17 20.36 25.03
N SER A 193 27.58 20.84 26.19
CA SER A 193 27.50 20.10 27.45
C SER A 193 26.04 19.76 27.81
N GLY A 194 25.83 18.65 28.51
CA GLY A 194 24.50 18.28 29.02
C GLY A 194 23.46 17.93 27.95
N THR A 195 23.88 17.56 26.74
CA THR A 195 23.01 17.45 25.57
C THR A 195 22.96 16.02 25.04
N VAL A 196 21.77 15.54 24.70
CA VAL A 196 21.54 14.24 24.06
C VAL A 196 21.57 14.40 22.54
N TYR A 197 22.40 13.60 21.88
CA TYR A 197 22.60 13.59 20.44
C TYR A 197 22.15 12.29 19.80
N TRP A 198 21.56 12.43 18.60
CA TRP A 198 21.12 11.34 17.76
C TRP A 198 21.74 11.48 16.36
N VAL A 199 22.68 10.60 16.04
CA VAL A 199 23.32 10.55 14.71
C VAL A 199 22.94 9.24 14.02
N GLY A 200 22.14 9.32 12.95
CA GLY A 200 21.77 8.15 12.15
C GLY A 200 22.80 7.84 11.06
N VAL A 201 23.06 6.57 10.81
CA VAL A 201 23.84 6.00 9.70
C VAL A 201 22.86 5.27 8.80
N ASN A 202 22.58 5.83 7.62
CA ASN A 202 21.48 5.43 6.73
C ASN A 202 20.08 5.47 7.40
N ALA A 203 19.03 5.40 6.59
CA ALA A 203 17.63 5.33 7.02
C ALA A 203 16.74 4.76 5.89
N PRO A 204 15.46 4.47 6.14
CA PRO A 204 14.49 4.30 5.05
C PRO A 204 14.57 5.46 4.05
N GLY A 205 14.76 5.16 2.76
CA GLY A 205 14.95 6.17 1.71
C GLY A 205 16.35 6.81 1.61
N HIS A 206 17.27 6.51 2.53
CA HIS A 206 18.63 7.08 2.54
C HIS A 206 19.68 5.99 2.69
N ASP A 207 20.43 5.72 1.62
CA ASP A 207 21.32 4.58 1.49
C ASP A 207 22.76 4.99 1.19
N GLY A 208 23.17 6.20 1.56
CA GLY A 208 24.46 6.78 1.13
C GLY A 208 25.69 6.02 1.60
N PHE A 209 25.64 5.32 2.73
CA PHE A 209 26.68 4.37 3.14
C PHE A 209 26.48 3.03 2.43
N GLN A 210 27.30 2.72 1.43
CA GLN A 210 27.25 1.45 0.69
C GLN A 210 28.65 0.84 0.54
N ALA A 211 28.70 -0.48 0.45
CA ALA A 211 29.90 -1.18 -0.02
C ALA A 211 30.11 -0.95 -1.53
N ALA A 212 31.26 -1.37 -2.03
CA ALA A 212 31.65 -1.19 -3.43
C ALA A 212 30.71 -1.85 -4.44
N ASP A 213 30.00 -2.91 -4.03
CA ASP A 213 28.97 -3.60 -4.80
C ASP A 213 27.62 -2.84 -4.87
N GLY A 214 27.49 -1.74 -4.12
CA GLY A 214 26.26 -0.97 -3.97
C GLY A 214 25.35 -1.46 -2.85
N THR A 215 25.77 -2.48 -2.09
CA THR A 215 24.98 -2.97 -0.95
C THR A 215 25.00 -1.94 0.18
N PRO A 216 23.86 -1.41 0.61
CA PRO A 216 23.83 -0.40 1.66
C PRO A 216 24.07 -1.01 3.05
N ALA A 217 24.77 -0.27 3.90
CA ALA A 217 24.80 -0.57 5.33
C ALA A 217 23.37 -0.48 5.91
N PRO A 218 22.94 -1.41 6.77
CA PRO A 218 21.67 -1.31 7.46
C PRO A 218 21.58 -0.02 8.30
N PRO A 219 20.37 0.48 8.60
CA PRO A 219 20.20 1.60 9.52
C PRO A 219 20.88 1.35 10.86
N TYR A 220 21.59 2.36 11.36
CA TYR A 220 22.26 2.33 12.66
C TYR A 220 22.18 3.72 13.32
N VAL A 221 22.17 3.79 14.64
CA VAL A 221 22.05 5.01 15.44
C VAL A 221 23.17 5.08 16.46
N ILE A 222 23.87 6.21 16.43
CA ILE A 222 24.83 6.63 17.46
C ILE A 222 24.07 7.60 18.37
N LEU A 223 23.38 7.03 19.37
CA LEU A 223 22.71 7.79 20.44
C LEU A 223 23.72 8.00 21.57
N PHE A 224 23.97 9.23 22.00
CA PHE A 224 24.87 9.50 23.12
C PHE A 224 24.50 10.82 23.81
N ALA A 225 25.00 11.02 25.03
CA ALA A 225 24.86 12.28 25.74
C ALA A 225 26.23 12.80 26.17
N THR A 226 26.39 14.12 26.14
CA THR A 226 27.59 14.80 26.64
C THR A 226 27.50 15.05 28.13
N ARG A 227 28.64 15.02 28.82
CA ARG A 227 28.76 15.37 30.23
C ARG A 227 28.16 16.75 30.51
N ALA A 228 27.42 16.88 31.61
CA ALA A 228 26.87 18.15 32.05
C ALA A 228 27.96 19.10 32.54
N ALA A 229 27.65 20.40 32.64
CA ALA A 229 28.61 21.42 33.06
C ALA A 229 29.13 21.23 34.50
N ASP A 230 28.37 20.54 35.34
CA ASP A 230 28.74 20.17 36.71
C ASP A 230 29.61 18.90 36.79
N GLY A 231 29.95 18.30 35.65
CA GLY A 231 30.75 17.08 35.56
C GLY A 231 29.96 15.78 35.68
N SER A 232 28.63 15.84 35.86
CA SER A 232 27.79 14.64 35.95
C SER A 232 27.46 14.03 34.58
N PRO A 233 27.27 12.70 34.49
CA PRO A 233 26.73 12.05 33.30
C PRO A 233 25.32 12.55 32.98
N THR A 234 25.01 12.72 31.69
CA THR A 234 23.68 13.14 31.26
C THR A 234 22.85 11.91 30.91
N PRO A 235 21.76 11.62 31.65
CA PRO A 235 21.00 10.40 31.44
C PRO A 235 20.35 10.38 30.05
N LEU A 236 20.46 9.23 29.38
CA LEU A 236 19.76 8.99 28.12
C LEU A 236 18.28 8.67 28.40
N PRO A 237 17.32 9.36 27.75
CA PRO A 237 15.91 9.03 27.87
C PRO A 237 15.62 7.58 27.47
N GLU A 238 14.96 6.82 28.34
CA GLU A 238 14.71 5.38 28.15
C GLU A 238 13.99 5.07 26.84
N ALA A 239 13.03 5.91 26.45
CA ALA A 239 12.32 5.78 25.18
C ALA A 239 13.26 5.88 23.96
N LEU A 240 14.24 6.78 23.99
CA LEU A 240 15.23 6.93 22.92
C LEU A 240 16.22 5.77 22.91
N VAL A 241 16.63 5.29 24.09
CA VAL A 241 17.51 4.12 24.22
C VAL A 241 16.85 2.89 23.62
N GLN A 242 15.58 2.66 23.93
CA GLN A 242 14.82 1.53 23.39
C GLN A 242 14.73 1.62 21.86
N GLN A 243 14.34 2.78 21.33
CA GLN A 243 14.22 3.01 19.89
C GLN A 243 15.57 2.82 19.16
N ALA A 244 16.66 3.35 19.69
CA ALA A 244 17.99 3.21 19.09
C ALA A 244 18.54 1.77 19.19
N ARG A 245 18.23 1.03 20.27
CA ARG A 245 18.60 -0.39 20.41
C ARG A 245 17.89 -1.26 19.39
N GLU A 246 16.62 -1.00 19.16
CA GLU A 246 15.87 -1.65 18.09
C GLU A 246 16.60 -1.41 16.77
N ILE A 247 16.87 -0.16 16.41
CA ILE A 247 17.57 0.17 15.15
C ILE A 247 18.89 -0.57 14.99
N ASN A 248 19.75 -0.51 16.01
CA ASN A 248 21.08 -1.10 15.97
C ASN A 248 21.05 -2.64 15.97
N ALA A 249 20.01 -3.26 16.50
CA ALA A 249 19.79 -4.70 16.42
C ALA A 249 19.36 -5.17 15.00
N GLY A 250 19.40 -4.27 14.00
CA GLY A 250 18.81 -4.52 12.68
C GLY A 250 17.29 -4.54 12.72
N ARG A 251 16.70 -4.11 13.85
CA ARG A 251 15.27 -3.91 14.04
C ARG A 251 15.02 -2.40 13.97
N GLY A 252 15.37 -1.74 12.85
CA GLY A 252 14.98 -0.34 12.59
C GLY A 252 13.54 -0.04 13.05
N PRO A 253 13.07 1.23 13.18
CA PRO A 253 11.65 1.46 12.96
C PRO A 253 11.43 0.79 11.62
N GLN A 254 10.69 -0.32 11.64
CA GLN A 254 10.89 -1.31 10.62
C GLN A 254 10.69 -0.56 9.30
N ARG A 255 11.72 -0.49 8.44
CA ARG A 255 11.39 -0.84 7.05
C ARG A 255 10.79 -2.19 7.30
N LEU A 256 9.47 -2.26 7.28
CA LEU A 256 8.79 -3.51 7.40
C LEU A 256 9.47 -4.39 6.42
N ASN A 257 10.27 -5.28 7.00
CA ASN A 257 10.89 -6.36 6.29
C ASN A 257 9.80 -6.82 5.38
N THR A 258 10.08 -6.68 4.09
CA THR A 258 9.23 -7.08 2.98
C THR A 258 8.37 -8.19 3.49
N LEU A 259 7.12 -7.84 3.68
CA LEU A 259 6.21 -8.47 4.59
C LEU A 259 6.31 -10.00 4.46
N ALA A 260 7.03 -10.64 5.38
CA ALA A 260 7.39 -12.05 5.25
C ALA A 260 6.21 -12.92 5.70
N ILE A 261 5.04 -12.75 5.06
CA ILE A 261 4.04 -13.80 5.03
C ILE A 261 4.74 -14.98 4.35
N PRO A 262 4.82 -16.16 4.98
CA PRO A 262 5.33 -17.34 4.32
C PRO A 262 4.59 -17.54 3.00
N HIS A 263 5.31 -17.81 1.91
CA HIS A 263 4.70 -17.97 0.58
C HIS A 263 3.44 -18.85 0.61
N ALA A 264 3.42 -19.91 1.42
CA ALA A 264 2.25 -20.75 1.63
C ALA A 264 0.98 -20.01 2.11
N ALA A 265 1.11 -19.10 3.07
CA ALA A 265 -0.01 -18.29 3.57
C ALA A 265 -0.50 -17.27 2.53
N LEU A 266 0.43 -16.69 1.77
CA LEU A 266 0.10 -15.80 0.65
C LEU A 266 -0.65 -16.58 -0.45
N TYR A 267 -0.14 -17.74 -0.85
CA TYR A 267 -0.78 -18.61 -1.84
C TYR A 267 -2.16 -19.10 -1.40
N GLN A 268 -2.39 -19.34 -0.11
CA GLN A 268 -3.71 -19.72 0.39
C GLN A 268 -4.71 -18.58 0.32
N VAL A 269 -4.32 -17.36 0.70
CA VAL A 269 -5.15 -16.15 0.54
C VAL A 269 -5.51 -15.95 -0.93
N LEU A 270 -4.51 -16.06 -1.80
CA LEU A 270 -4.68 -15.89 -3.24
C LEU A 270 -5.56 -16.97 -3.84
N GLY A 271 -5.38 -18.24 -3.46
CA GLY A 271 -6.22 -19.34 -3.89
C GLY A 271 -7.69 -19.13 -3.51
N GLY A 272 -7.94 -18.63 -2.29
CA GLY A 272 -9.28 -18.24 -1.85
C GLY A 272 -9.89 -17.11 -2.69
N PHE A 273 -9.11 -16.06 -2.97
CA PHE A 273 -9.54 -14.97 -3.86
C PHE A 273 -9.85 -15.47 -5.27
N LEU A 274 -8.92 -16.20 -5.89
CA LEU A 274 -9.08 -16.72 -7.25
C LEU A 274 -10.35 -17.60 -7.33
N ALA A 275 -10.56 -18.49 -6.36
CA ALA A 275 -11.73 -19.37 -6.32
C ALA A 275 -13.05 -18.60 -6.16
N ALA A 276 -13.07 -17.58 -5.29
CA ALA A 276 -14.26 -16.79 -5.01
C ALA A 276 -14.60 -15.78 -6.11
N ALA A 277 -13.58 -15.25 -6.78
CA ALA A 277 -13.75 -14.27 -7.85
C ALA A 277 -13.99 -14.91 -9.22
N MET A 278 -13.61 -16.19 -9.41
CA MET A 278 -13.78 -16.92 -10.67
C MET A 278 -15.19 -16.83 -11.28
N PRO A 279 -16.30 -17.02 -10.52
CA PRO A 279 -17.65 -16.93 -11.08
C PRO A 279 -18.00 -15.51 -11.58
N TYR A 280 -17.38 -14.49 -11.01
CA TYR A 280 -17.62 -13.08 -11.33
C TYR A 280 -16.76 -12.64 -12.53
N TRP A 281 -15.54 -13.16 -12.64
CA TRP A 281 -14.67 -12.96 -13.81
C TRP A 281 -15.24 -13.54 -15.08
N GLN A 282 -15.88 -14.71 -15.00
CA GLN A 282 -16.58 -15.31 -16.15
C GLN A 282 -17.73 -14.43 -16.67
N ARG A 283 -18.22 -13.49 -15.85
CA ARG A 283 -19.24 -12.50 -16.21
C ARG A 283 -18.66 -11.14 -16.63
N GLY A 284 -17.34 -11.04 -16.78
CA GLY A 284 -16.66 -9.80 -17.18
C GLY A 284 -16.63 -8.71 -16.11
N GLN A 285 -16.80 -9.08 -14.83
CA GLN A 285 -16.79 -8.13 -13.72
C GLN A 285 -15.39 -7.99 -13.12
N GLU A 286 -15.02 -6.75 -12.74
CA GLU A 286 -13.76 -6.45 -12.08
C GLU A 286 -13.78 -6.95 -10.63
N ALA A 287 -12.67 -7.53 -10.17
CA ALA A 287 -12.50 -7.91 -8.77
C ALA A 287 -11.19 -7.37 -8.23
N GLY A 288 -11.24 -6.85 -7.01
CA GLY A 288 -10.06 -6.35 -6.28
C GLY A 288 -9.91 -7.07 -4.95
N ALA A 289 -8.68 -7.46 -4.63
CA ALA A 289 -8.30 -7.90 -3.30
C ALA A 289 -7.39 -6.87 -2.64
N GLN A 290 -7.64 -6.56 -1.38
CA GLN A 290 -6.75 -5.79 -0.53
C GLN A 290 -6.42 -6.60 0.72
N ILE A 291 -5.17 -7.01 0.86
CA ILE A 291 -4.71 -7.65 2.10
C ILE A 291 -4.19 -6.56 3.03
N HIS A 292 -4.61 -6.52 4.28
CA HIS A 292 -4.06 -5.64 5.32
C HIS A 292 -3.29 -6.45 6.34
N LEU A 293 -2.09 -5.98 6.64
CA LEU A 293 -1.09 -6.79 7.33
C LEU A 293 -0.70 -6.08 8.61
N VAL A 294 -1.04 -6.72 9.72
CA VAL A 294 -0.77 -6.20 11.06
C VAL A 294 0.53 -6.79 11.54
N THR A 295 1.52 -5.93 11.71
CA THR A 295 2.88 -6.29 12.10
C THR A 295 3.32 -5.32 13.17
N ASP A 296 4.20 -5.75 14.09
CA ASP A 296 4.65 -5.02 15.30
C ASP A 296 3.77 -5.19 16.57
N GLN A 297 4.40 -5.05 17.75
CA GLN A 297 3.82 -4.97 19.08
C GLN A 297 2.82 -3.80 19.23
N ASP A 298 2.96 -2.77 18.39
CA ASP A 298 2.16 -1.53 18.38
C ASP A 298 0.88 -1.61 17.52
N ARG A 299 0.47 -2.80 17.05
CA ARG A 299 -0.71 -2.99 16.20
C ARG A 299 -0.68 -2.05 15.00
N ARG A 300 0.38 -2.02 14.20
CA ARG A 300 0.45 -1.12 13.04
C ARG A 300 0.01 -1.86 11.77
N VAL A 301 -0.84 -1.23 10.95
CA VAL A 301 -1.04 -1.68 9.56
C VAL A 301 0.05 -1.07 8.72
N LEU A 302 0.85 -1.94 8.16
CA LEU A 302 2.16 -1.55 7.68
C LEU A 302 2.29 -1.71 6.16
N ALA A 303 1.60 -2.67 5.58
CA ALA A 303 1.53 -2.85 4.13
C ALA A 303 0.20 -3.52 3.72
N GLY A 304 -0.08 -3.46 2.42
CA GLY A 304 -1.13 -4.27 1.82
C GLY A 304 -0.75 -4.90 0.48
N LEU A 305 -1.54 -5.87 0.03
CA LEU A 305 -1.37 -6.54 -1.27
C LEU A 305 -2.57 -6.26 -2.18
N ILE A 306 -2.32 -5.77 -3.39
CA ILE A 306 -3.29 -5.67 -4.48
C ILE A 306 -2.97 -6.72 -5.53
N ALA A 307 -3.98 -7.47 -5.94
CA ALA A 307 -3.93 -8.33 -7.11
C ALA A 307 -4.73 -7.71 -8.25
N VAL A 308 -4.15 -7.74 -9.45
CA VAL A 308 -4.73 -7.24 -10.69
C VAL A 308 -4.89 -8.43 -11.63
N TYR A 309 -6.10 -8.68 -12.13
CA TYR A 309 -6.40 -9.80 -13.03
C TYR A 309 -7.05 -9.28 -14.30
N ASN A 310 -6.55 -9.72 -15.46
CA ASN A 310 -7.18 -9.36 -16.72
C ASN A 310 -8.30 -10.37 -17.08
N ALA A 311 -9.55 -9.93 -16.95
CA ALA A 311 -10.74 -10.72 -17.28
C ALA A 311 -11.36 -10.41 -18.65
N THR A 312 -10.83 -9.43 -19.39
CA THR A 312 -11.56 -8.77 -20.49
C THR A 312 -11.54 -9.53 -21.83
N GLY A 313 -10.93 -10.72 -21.88
CA GLY A 313 -10.73 -11.47 -23.12
C GLY A 313 -9.79 -10.79 -24.12
N LYS A 314 -9.24 -9.62 -23.80
CA LYS A 314 -8.24 -8.88 -24.57
C LYS A 314 -7.04 -8.52 -23.70
N PRO A 315 -5.80 -8.51 -24.21
CA PRO A 315 -4.63 -8.11 -23.43
C PRO A 315 -4.71 -6.65 -22.95
N TRP A 316 -4.25 -6.37 -21.72
CA TRP A 316 -4.05 -5.01 -21.24
C TRP A 316 -2.65 -4.52 -21.60
N THR A 317 -2.60 -3.47 -22.41
CA THR A 317 -1.35 -2.83 -22.85
C THR A 317 -1.20 -1.40 -22.34
N ASP A 318 -2.28 -0.81 -21.83
CA ASP A 318 -2.38 0.59 -21.42
C ASP A 318 -2.41 0.70 -19.89
N GLU A 319 -2.49 1.94 -19.39
CA GLU A 319 -2.51 2.19 -17.95
C GLU A 319 -3.69 1.57 -17.22
N VAL A 320 -3.37 0.81 -16.19
CA VAL A 320 -4.31 0.19 -15.27
C VAL A 320 -4.36 1.02 -14.00
N ARG A 321 -5.57 1.39 -13.59
CA ARG A 321 -5.79 2.03 -12.29
C ARG A 321 -5.65 0.99 -11.19
N ILE A 322 -4.59 1.11 -10.41
CA ILE A 322 -4.46 0.42 -9.13
C ILE A 322 -5.25 1.25 -8.11
N THR A 323 -5.96 0.59 -7.19
CA THR A 323 -6.93 1.19 -6.25
C THR A 323 -6.57 2.60 -5.77
N SER A 324 -7.56 3.49 -5.58
CA SER A 324 -7.36 4.83 -4.99
C SER A 324 -6.49 4.75 -3.74
N MET A 325 -5.52 5.64 -3.55
CA MET A 325 -4.63 5.66 -2.39
C MET A 325 -4.74 7.00 -1.66
N ASP A 326 -4.49 6.99 -0.36
CA ASP A 326 -4.41 8.20 0.45
C ASP A 326 -2.93 8.47 0.76
N GLY A 327 -2.47 9.71 0.52
CA GLY A 327 -1.08 10.13 0.70
C GLY A 327 -0.26 10.19 -0.59
N ASP A 328 0.83 10.97 -0.54
CA ASP A 328 1.69 11.29 -1.68
C ASP A 328 2.87 10.31 -1.80
N ASP A 329 3.21 9.61 -0.72
CA ASP A 329 4.33 8.68 -0.66
C ASP A 329 3.80 7.24 -0.47
N VAL A 330 3.84 6.41 -1.50
CA VAL A 330 3.51 4.98 -1.43
C VAL A 330 4.62 4.19 -2.13
N LEU A 331 5.12 3.15 -1.46
CA LEU A 331 6.10 2.24 -2.05
C LEU A 331 5.37 1.03 -2.63
N LEU A 332 5.52 0.72 -3.92
CA LEU A 332 5.03 -0.53 -4.51
C LEU A 332 6.18 -1.40 -5.04
N PHE A 333 5.99 -2.71 -4.96
CA PHE A 333 6.89 -3.72 -5.54
C PHE A 333 6.10 -4.95 -5.99
N ASP A 334 6.68 -5.73 -6.92
CA ASP A 334 6.11 -6.99 -7.37
C ASP A 334 6.23 -8.03 -6.25
N ALA A 335 5.14 -8.68 -5.89
CA ALA A 335 5.16 -9.73 -4.86
C ALA A 335 6.02 -10.94 -5.28
N LYS A 336 6.16 -11.18 -6.59
CA LYS A 336 6.98 -12.26 -7.15
C LYS A 336 8.45 -11.90 -7.27
N ASP A 337 8.78 -10.61 -7.32
CA ASP A 337 10.16 -10.09 -7.34
C ASP A 337 10.26 -8.80 -6.50
N PRO A 338 10.28 -8.93 -5.16
CA PRO A 338 10.28 -7.76 -4.26
C PRO A 338 11.60 -6.98 -4.26
N ALA A 339 12.69 -7.63 -4.69
CA ALA A 339 14.02 -7.04 -4.82
C ALA A 339 14.22 -6.36 -6.18
N GLY A 340 13.34 -6.64 -7.13
CA GLY A 340 13.34 -6.06 -8.46
C GLY A 340 13.06 -4.55 -8.46
N PRO A 341 13.33 -3.87 -9.58
CA PRO A 341 13.00 -2.46 -9.72
C PRO A 341 11.50 -2.26 -9.51
N ARG A 342 11.13 -1.14 -8.88
CA ARG A 342 9.72 -0.82 -8.65
C ARG A 342 8.92 -0.82 -9.96
N PRO A 343 7.65 -1.27 -9.94
CA PRO A 343 6.78 -1.14 -11.10
C PRO A 343 6.71 0.33 -11.55
N ASP A 344 6.52 0.55 -12.84
CA ASP A 344 6.40 1.92 -13.37
C ASP A 344 4.99 2.45 -13.09
N TYR A 345 4.87 3.39 -12.16
CA TYR A 345 3.60 3.94 -11.70
C TYR A 345 3.65 5.45 -11.54
N ARG A 346 2.47 6.07 -11.58
CA ARG A 346 2.29 7.49 -11.28
C ARG A 346 1.09 7.72 -10.37
N LEU A 347 1.23 8.66 -9.45
CA LEU A 347 0.12 9.15 -8.64
C LEU A 347 -0.53 10.34 -9.36
N VAL A 348 -1.84 10.27 -9.51
CA VAL A 348 -2.66 11.30 -10.13
C VAL A 348 -3.61 11.83 -9.07
N LYS A 349 -3.48 13.11 -8.71
CA LYS A 349 -4.37 13.74 -7.73
C LYS A 349 -5.81 13.72 -8.24
N LYS A 350 -6.74 13.24 -7.43
CA LYS A 350 -8.16 13.27 -7.79
C LYS A 350 -8.72 14.68 -7.65
N THR A 351 -9.45 15.13 -8.66
CA THR A 351 -10.25 16.35 -8.60
C THR A 351 -11.47 16.13 -7.69
N GLY A 352 -11.68 17.03 -6.72
CA GLY A 352 -12.88 17.05 -5.87
C GLY A 352 -12.89 16.13 -4.64
N GLY A 353 -11.83 15.37 -4.36
CA GLY A 353 -11.80 14.44 -3.22
C GLY A 353 -10.63 14.69 -2.28
N GLY A 354 -10.79 15.59 -1.31
CA GLY A 354 -10.10 15.61 0.00
C GLY A 354 -8.59 15.31 0.10
N GLY A 355 -7.80 15.45 -0.98
CA GLY A 355 -6.37 15.07 -1.00
C GLY A 355 -6.06 13.62 -1.43
N SER A 356 -7.04 12.84 -1.89
CA SER A 356 -6.79 11.45 -2.34
C SER A 356 -6.19 11.38 -3.75
N HIS A 357 -5.34 10.38 -3.99
CA HIS A 357 -4.65 10.13 -5.26
C HIS A 357 -5.15 8.83 -5.91
N ALA A 358 -5.11 8.76 -7.24
CA ALA A 358 -5.25 7.54 -8.01
C ALA A 358 -3.86 7.06 -8.42
N LEU A 359 -3.59 5.78 -8.22
CA LEU A 359 -2.34 5.17 -8.66
C LEU A 359 -2.56 4.56 -10.05
N MET A 360 -1.85 5.04 -11.06
CA MET A 360 -1.87 4.48 -12.40
C MET A 360 -0.60 3.68 -12.61
N TRP A 361 -0.74 2.45 -13.09
CA TRP A 361 0.36 1.55 -13.41
C TRP A 361 0.30 1.18 -14.89
N THR A 362 1.45 1.27 -15.57
CA THR A 362 1.55 0.76 -16.95
C THR A 362 2.20 -0.62 -16.91
N PRO A 363 1.55 -1.67 -17.48
CA PRO A 363 2.15 -2.98 -17.59
C PRO A 363 3.47 -2.92 -18.37
N ARG A 364 4.55 -3.48 -17.80
CA ARG A 364 5.83 -3.62 -18.52
C ARG A 364 5.70 -4.51 -19.76
N TYR A 365 4.77 -5.46 -19.70
CA TYR A 365 4.37 -6.35 -20.78
C TYR A 365 2.85 -6.44 -20.82
N PRO A 366 2.25 -6.73 -21.99
CA PRO A 366 0.82 -6.98 -22.09
C PRO A 366 0.37 -8.05 -21.10
N LEU A 367 -0.59 -7.74 -20.24
CA LEU A 367 -1.20 -8.73 -19.35
C LEU A 367 -2.29 -9.45 -20.16
N ASN A 368 -2.16 -10.74 -20.46
CA ASN A 368 -3.14 -11.46 -21.29
C ASN A 368 -4.39 -11.84 -20.50
N PRO A 369 -5.51 -12.20 -21.17
CA PRO A 369 -6.69 -12.69 -20.47
C PRO A 369 -6.35 -13.93 -19.62
N GLY A 370 -6.66 -13.87 -18.33
CA GLY A 370 -6.27 -14.91 -17.37
C GLY A 370 -5.00 -14.62 -16.58
N ASP A 371 -4.18 -13.65 -17.02
CA ASP A 371 -2.97 -13.30 -16.30
C ASP A 371 -3.30 -12.44 -15.08
N SER A 372 -2.53 -12.67 -14.00
CA SER A 372 -2.60 -11.91 -12.77
C SER A 372 -1.24 -11.30 -12.42
N GLN A 373 -1.24 -10.02 -12.05
CA GLN A 373 -0.09 -9.33 -11.50
C GLN A 373 -0.36 -8.94 -10.04
N MET A 374 0.65 -9.05 -9.19
CA MET A 374 0.52 -8.80 -7.76
C MET A 374 1.48 -7.72 -7.31
N PHE A 375 0.97 -6.79 -6.52
CA PHE A 375 1.74 -5.70 -5.96
C PHE A 375 1.55 -5.66 -4.46
N VAL A 376 2.65 -5.60 -3.73
CA VAL A 376 2.62 -5.19 -2.33
C VAL A 376 2.89 -3.70 -2.30
N TRP A 377 2.08 -2.96 -1.54
CA TRP A 377 2.35 -1.57 -1.24
C TRP A 377 2.62 -1.38 0.25
N GLN A 378 3.50 -0.43 0.56
CA GLN A 378 3.79 -0.02 1.92
C GLN A 378 3.54 1.49 2.05
N SER A 379 2.78 1.86 3.09
CA SER A 379 2.66 3.27 3.48
C SER A 379 3.86 3.65 4.35
N PRO A 380 4.59 4.74 4.05
CA PRO A 380 5.63 5.29 4.91
C PRO A 380 5.04 5.93 6.18
N ALA A 381 3.77 6.36 6.14
CA ALA A 381 3.01 6.74 7.32
C ALA A 381 2.47 5.48 8.01
N ALA A 382 3.36 4.78 8.72
CA ALA A 382 3.01 3.69 9.62
C ALA A 382 2.25 4.26 10.84
N GLY A 383 0.92 4.27 10.79
CA GLY A 383 0.11 4.61 11.94
C GLY A 383 -0.04 3.41 12.88
N PRO A 384 0.14 3.56 14.22
CA PRO A 384 -0.49 2.62 15.14
C PRO A 384 -1.97 2.59 14.80
N LEU A 385 -2.53 1.38 14.70
CA LEU A 385 -3.97 1.28 14.64
C LEU A 385 -4.49 2.02 15.86
N PRO A 386 -5.41 2.98 15.68
CA PRO A 386 -5.83 3.85 16.76
C PRO A 386 -6.19 2.97 17.95
N HIS A 387 -5.58 3.26 19.10
CA HIS A 387 -5.84 2.52 20.32
C HIS A 387 -7.22 2.93 20.81
N THR A 388 -8.25 2.30 20.25
CA THR A 388 -9.61 2.42 20.77
C THR A 388 -9.86 1.25 21.71
N PRO A 389 -10.63 1.43 22.79
CA PRO A 389 -11.23 0.33 23.54
C PRO A 389 -12.06 -0.63 22.66
N GLU A 390 -12.39 -0.22 21.42
CA GLU A 390 -13.33 -0.83 20.48
C GLU A 390 -12.68 -1.70 19.38
N GLY A 391 -11.33 -1.68 19.22
CA GLY A 391 -10.60 -2.51 18.25
C GLY A 391 -10.11 -1.80 16.99
N LEU A 392 -9.49 -2.56 16.09
CA LEU A 392 -8.93 -2.14 14.79
C LEU A 392 -10.05 -1.85 13.78
N GLN A 393 -10.21 -0.60 13.33
CA GLN A 393 -11.10 -0.27 12.21
C GLN A 393 -10.34 -0.30 10.86
N VAL A 394 -10.78 -1.16 9.94
CA VAL A 394 -10.30 -1.27 8.55
C VAL A 394 -11.46 -0.92 7.62
N ARG A 395 -11.20 -0.20 6.53
CA ARG A 395 -12.23 0.17 5.56
C ARG A 395 -11.94 -0.45 4.20
N MET A 396 -12.93 -1.14 3.66
CA MET A 396 -13.03 -1.49 2.23
C MET A 396 -13.87 -0.45 1.53
N GLY A 397 -13.30 0.32 0.61
CA GLY A 397 -14.10 1.17 -0.29
C GLY A 397 -14.06 0.60 -1.69
N ASN A 398 -15.17 0.64 -2.43
CA ASN A 398 -15.14 0.39 -3.86
C ASN A 398 -14.25 1.43 -4.53
N ARG A 399 -13.07 1.01 -4.97
CA ARG A 399 -12.08 1.90 -5.58
C ARG A 399 -12.00 1.76 -7.09
N LEU A 400 -12.82 0.88 -7.67
CA LEU A 400 -12.89 0.56 -9.09
C LEU A 400 -13.87 1.48 -9.84
N GLY A 401 -14.91 1.98 -9.14
CA GLY A 401 -15.89 2.90 -9.75
C GLY A 401 -16.88 2.19 -10.70
N ALA A 402 -16.97 0.86 -10.60
CA ALA A 402 -17.93 0.00 -11.29
C ALA A 402 -18.46 -1.06 -10.30
N HIS A 403 -19.53 -1.77 -10.67
CA HIS A 403 -20.02 -2.91 -9.88
C HIS A 403 -19.01 -4.06 -9.91
N GLY A 404 -18.74 -4.65 -8.75
CA GLY A 404 -17.80 -5.76 -8.65
C GLY A 404 -17.77 -6.40 -7.27
N ILE A 405 -16.82 -7.31 -7.08
CA ILE A 405 -16.52 -7.87 -5.77
C ILE A 405 -15.25 -7.24 -5.23
N GLN A 406 -15.33 -6.85 -3.96
CA GLN A 406 -14.15 -6.49 -3.21
C GLN A 406 -13.96 -7.42 -2.03
N GLN A 407 -12.73 -7.91 -1.91
CA GLN A 407 -12.30 -8.70 -0.78
C GLN A 407 -11.25 -7.94 0.00
N PHE A 408 -11.32 -8.04 1.32
CA PHE A 408 -10.15 -7.76 2.14
C PHE A 408 -9.81 -8.91 3.06
N TYR A 409 -8.51 -9.03 3.30
CA TYR A 409 -7.93 -10.04 4.17
C TYR A 409 -7.23 -9.36 5.32
N LEU A 410 -7.57 -9.73 6.55
CA LEU A 410 -6.85 -9.33 7.75
C LEU A 410 -5.96 -10.50 8.17
N VAL A 411 -4.64 -10.32 8.06
CA VAL A 411 -3.66 -11.35 8.44
C VAL A 411 -2.98 -10.96 9.76
N VAL A 412 -3.03 -11.86 10.73
CA VAL A 412 -2.58 -11.63 12.10
C VAL A 412 -1.54 -12.69 12.50
N PRO A 413 -0.35 -12.30 13.00
CA PRO A 413 0.69 -13.25 13.42
C PRO A 413 0.22 -14.19 14.55
N ALA A 414 0.74 -15.43 14.56
CA ALA A 414 0.53 -16.38 15.64
C ALA A 414 0.98 -15.79 16.99
N GLY A 415 0.14 -15.94 18.01
CA GLY A 415 0.31 -15.28 19.30
C GLY A 415 -0.44 -13.95 19.43
N ARG A 416 -1.13 -13.49 18.38
CA ARG A 416 -2.14 -12.42 18.45
C ARG A 416 -3.42 -12.96 17.81
N ARG A 417 -4.58 -12.70 18.41
CA ARG A 417 -5.87 -13.18 17.87
C ARG A 417 -6.88 -12.05 17.79
N VAL A 418 -7.67 -12.08 16.72
CA VAL A 418 -8.92 -11.30 16.65
C VAL A 418 -9.93 -11.98 17.56
N ILE A 419 -10.44 -11.26 18.56
CA ILE A 419 -11.41 -11.79 19.52
C ILE A 419 -12.84 -11.35 19.22
N GLU A 420 -13.02 -10.26 18.46
CA GLU A 420 -14.33 -9.77 18.04
C GLU A 420 -14.21 -9.00 16.72
N THR A 421 -15.25 -9.03 15.89
CA THR A 421 -15.35 -8.18 14.70
C THR A 421 -16.76 -7.58 14.57
N SER A 422 -16.89 -6.37 14.03
CA SER A 422 -18.19 -5.70 13.82
C SER A 422 -19.11 -6.43 12.85
N VAL A 423 -18.53 -7.24 11.96
CA VAL A 423 -19.22 -8.19 11.10
C VAL A 423 -18.47 -9.52 11.10
N PRO A 424 -19.15 -10.68 11.06
CA PRO A 424 -18.47 -11.97 10.97
C PRO A 424 -17.63 -12.06 9.69
N PRO A 425 -16.42 -12.66 9.76
CA PRO A 425 -15.65 -13.00 8.56
C PRO A 425 -16.37 -14.08 7.76
N ASP A 426 -16.29 -14.02 6.43
CA ASP A 426 -16.87 -15.04 5.55
C ASP A 426 -16.07 -16.34 5.62
N SER A 427 -14.75 -16.25 5.88
CA SER A 427 -13.94 -17.41 6.24
C SER A 427 -12.76 -17.04 7.13
N LYS A 428 -12.29 -18.03 7.90
CA LYS A 428 -11.05 -17.97 8.68
C LYS A 428 -10.18 -19.17 8.34
N SER A 429 -8.90 -18.94 8.11
CA SER A 429 -7.89 -19.99 7.97
C SER A 429 -6.63 -19.65 8.77
N SER A 430 -5.72 -20.60 8.92
CA SER A 430 -4.43 -20.38 9.57
C SER A 430 -3.31 -21.02 8.75
N ALA A 431 -2.25 -20.28 8.46
CA ALA A 431 -1.13 -20.77 7.66
C ALA A 431 0.18 -20.09 8.02
N GLY A 432 1.28 -20.85 8.04
CA GLY A 432 2.62 -20.30 8.25
C GLY A 432 2.81 -19.56 9.58
N GLY A 433 2.01 -19.89 10.61
CA GLY A 433 2.01 -19.14 11.87
C GLY A 433 1.25 -17.81 11.78
N TYR A 434 0.20 -17.71 10.96
CA TYR A 434 -0.69 -16.56 10.89
C TYR A 434 -2.15 -17.02 10.88
N ASP A 435 -3.04 -16.25 11.51
CA ASP A 435 -4.49 -16.34 11.34
C ASP A 435 -4.92 -15.36 10.24
N ILE A 436 -5.72 -15.85 9.29
CA ILE A 436 -6.15 -15.13 8.09
C ILE A 436 -7.68 -15.05 8.11
N TYR A 437 -8.21 -13.84 8.13
CA TYR A 437 -9.65 -13.56 8.12
C TYR A 437 -10.04 -12.93 6.79
N CYS A 438 -11.00 -13.53 6.10
CA CYS A 438 -11.49 -13.07 4.81
C CYS A 438 -12.85 -12.41 4.97
N PHE A 439 -13.02 -11.27 4.31
CA PHE A 439 -14.30 -10.61 4.17
C PHE A 439 -14.51 -10.24 2.70
N GLN A 440 -15.63 -10.68 2.14
CA GLN A 440 -16.03 -10.53 0.76
C GLN A 440 -17.35 -9.80 0.71
N ARG A 441 -17.41 -8.70 -0.03
CA ARG A 441 -18.64 -7.94 -0.21
C ARG A 441 -18.84 -7.62 -1.69
N ASP A 442 -20.09 -7.72 -2.13
CA ASP A 442 -20.52 -7.12 -3.38
C ASP A 442 -20.53 -5.60 -3.21
N VAL A 443 -19.95 -4.88 -4.17
CA VAL A 443 -19.79 -3.43 -4.10
C VAL A 443 -20.25 -2.74 -5.39
N THR A 444 -20.89 -1.59 -5.21
CA THR A 444 -21.30 -0.62 -6.23
C THR A 444 -20.34 0.58 -6.21
N PRO A 445 -20.29 1.42 -7.27
CA PRO A 445 -19.31 2.50 -7.39
C PRO A 445 -19.13 3.42 -6.17
N GLU A 446 -20.16 3.59 -5.32
CA GLU A 446 -20.11 4.44 -4.13
C GLU A 446 -20.03 3.69 -2.78
N THR A 447 -20.00 2.35 -2.74
CA THR A 447 -20.07 1.62 -1.46
C THR A 447 -18.74 1.63 -0.71
N THR A 448 -18.78 1.96 0.59
CA THR A 448 -17.66 1.78 1.52
C THR A 448 -18.12 1.01 2.75
N HIS A 449 -17.44 -0.08 3.06
CA HIS A 449 -17.67 -0.93 4.21
C HIS A 449 -16.55 -0.73 5.23
N ALA A 450 -16.91 -0.54 6.50
CA ALA A 450 -15.97 -0.52 7.61
C ALA A 450 -16.11 -1.81 8.42
N VAL A 451 -14.98 -2.42 8.75
CA VAL A 451 -14.90 -3.56 9.65
C VAL A 451 -14.04 -3.18 10.84
N THR A 452 -14.61 -3.28 12.03
CA THR A 452 -13.87 -3.15 13.29
C THR A 452 -13.48 -4.55 13.78
N ALA A 453 -12.27 -4.75 14.31
CA ALA A 453 -11.71 -6.03 14.73
C ALA A 453 -10.89 -5.88 16.03
N ILE A 454 -11.28 -6.48 17.15
CA ILE A 454 -10.55 -6.36 18.40
C ILE A 454 -9.37 -7.35 18.44
N LEU A 455 -8.14 -6.86 18.66
CA LEU A 455 -6.92 -7.66 18.71
C LEU A 455 -6.40 -7.85 20.14
N ALA A 456 -6.23 -9.11 20.59
CA ALA A 456 -5.68 -9.45 21.89
C ALA A 456 -4.27 -10.10 21.81
N PRO A 457 -3.36 -9.81 22.78
CA PRO A 457 -2.16 -10.63 23.01
C PRO A 457 -2.53 -12.05 23.44
N ALA A 458 -1.80 -13.06 22.95
CA ALA A 458 -1.96 -14.42 23.42
C ALA A 458 -1.55 -14.49 24.90
N GLY A 459 -2.54 -14.81 25.74
CA GLY A 459 -2.37 -14.94 27.19
C GLY A 459 -3.44 -14.23 28.03
N ALA A 460 -4.21 -13.29 27.45
CA ALA A 460 -5.35 -12.71 28.15
C ALA A 460 -6.50 -13.74 28.19
N GLY A 461 -6.68 -14.36 29.35
CA GLY A 461 -7.76 -15.30 29.61
C GLY A 461 -9.13 -14.70 29.29
N SER A 462 -10.02 -15.57 28.83
CA SER A 462 -11.43 -15.31 28.63
C SER A 462 -12.07 -14.66 29.86
N THR A 463 -12.48 -13.41 29.74
CA THR A 463 -13.65 -12.88 30.44
C THR A 463 -14.34 -11.86 29.53
N ALA A 464 -15.44 -12.27 28.90
CA ALA A 464 -16.36 -11.36 28.23
C ALA A 464 -16.91 -10.34 29.26
N PRO A 465 -17.01 -9.03 28.94
CA PRO A 465 -17.68 -8.10 29.84
C PRO A 465 -19.14 -7.88 29.45
N SER A 466 -20.01 -8.23 30.39
CA SER A 466 -21.44 -7.94 30.47
C SER A 466 -21.75 -6.45 30.64
N SER A 467 -22.74 -5.99 29.87
CA SER A 467 -23.71 -4.90 30.08
C SER A 467 -23.55 -3.93 31.29
N ARG A 468 -23.13 -2.68 31.03
CA ARG A 468 -23.71 -1.46 31.65
C ARG A 468 -23.34 -0.20 30.84
N PRO A 469 -24.31 0.57 30.29
CA PRO A 469 -24.00 1.78 29.51
C PRO A 469 -23.52 2.95 30.40
N ALA A 470 -22.62 3.76 29.83
CA ALA A 470 -22.04 4.98 30.43
C ALA A 470 -23.13 6.02 30.76
N ALA A 471 -22.87 6.88 31.75
CA ALA A 471 -23.88 7.78 32.34
C ALA A 471 -24.63 8.68 31.34
N GLY A 472 -23.99 9.11 30.25
CA GLY A 472 -24.62 9.93 29.19
C GLY A 472 -25.68 9.17 28.37
N ARG A 473 -25.44 7.89 28.08
CA ARG A 473 -26.39 7.05 27.32
C ARG A 473 -27.67 6.77 28.13
N ARG A 474 -27.55 6.54 29.45
CA ARG A 474 -28.74 6.36 30.31
C ARG A 474 -29.62 7.61 30.37
N GLN A 475 -29.00 8.79 30.41
CA GLN A 475 -29.74 10.05 30.38
C GLN A 475 -30.45 10.25 29.04
N ALA A 476 -29.76 9.95 27.92
CA ALA A 476 -30.34 10.01 26.58
C ALA A 476 -31.49 9.00 26.39
N GLU A 477 -31.36 7.78 26.91
CA GLU A 477 -32.41 6.75 26.93
C GLU A 477 -33.66 7.21 27.69
N SER A 478 -33.49 7.84 28.85
CA SER A 478 -34.60 8.40 29.64
C SER A 478 -35.33 9.52 28.89
N LEU A 479 -34.58 10.49 28.35
CA LEU A 479 -35.16 11.62 27.61
C LEU A 479 -35.85 11.17 26.30
N HIS A 480 -35.31 10.15 25.64
CA HIS A 480 -35.93 9.51 24.48
C HIS A 480 -37.25 8.83 24.85
N ALA A 481 -37.31 8.09 25.97
CA ALA A 481 -38.55 7.48 26.43
C ALA A 481 -39.63 8.52 26.76
N GLU A 482 -39.26 9.62 27.44
CA GLU A 482 -40.16 10.76 27.70
C GLU A 482 -40.67 11.39 26.39
N GLY A 483 -39.79 11.54 25.39
CA GLY A 483 -40.15 12.05 24.07
C GLY A 483 -41.26 11.24 23.41
N TRP A 484 -41.17 9.89 23.46
CA TRP A 484 -42.22 9.03 22.89
C TRP A 484 -43.53 9.09 23.67
N GLN A 485 -43.50 9.24 25.00
CA GLN A 485 -44.72 9.43 25.79
C GLN A 485 -45.47 10.71 25.39
N LEU A 486 -44.75 11.82 25.21
CA LEU A 486 -45.32 13.09 24.77
C LEU A 486 -45.83 13.02 23.32
N TRP A 487 -45.14 12.29 22.45
CA TRP A 487 -45.57 12.08 21.07
C TRP A 487 -46.91 11.33 21.00
N GLN A 488 -47.08 10.29 21.82
CA GLN A 488 -48.35 9.54 21.93
C GLN A 488 -49.50 10.42 22.44
N GLN A 489 -49.20 11.38 23.32
CA GLN A 489 -50.17 12.38 23.81
C GLN A 489 -50.45 13.51 22.79
N GLN A 490 -49.92 13.42 21.55
CA GLN A 490 -50.03 14.44 20.50
C GLN A 490 -49.39 15.80 20.89
N GLN A 491 -48.53 15.83 21.90
CA GLN A 491 -47.79 17.02 22.33
C GLN A 491 -46.47 17.13 21.54
N LEU A 492 -46.60 17.19 20.21
CA LEU A 492 -45.49 17.02 19.28
C LEU A 492 -44.33 18.02 19.47
N PRO A 493 -44.56 19.33 19.73
CA PRO A 493 -43.46 20.27 19.98
C PRO A 493 -42.65 19.95 21.25
N GLN A 494 -43.32 19.42 22.28
CA GLN A 494 -42.66 19.04 23.54
C GLN A 494 -41.91 17.72 23.39
N ALA A 495 -42.46 16.77 22.63
CA ALA A 495 -41.77 15.54 22.25
C ALA A 495 -40.47 15.85 21.47
N GLU A 496 -40.54 16.73 20.47
CA GLU A 496 -39.38 17.19 19.71
C GLU A 496 -38.31 17.81 20.61
N ALA A 497 -38.69 18.62 21.59
CA ALA A 497 -37.75 19.21 22.55
C ALA A 497 -37.03 18.14 23.39
N ARG A 498 -37.74 17.10 23.84
CA ARG A 498 -37.15 15.99 24.62
C ARG A 498 -36.24 15.11 23.79
N PHE A 499 -36.62 14.80 22.55
CA PHE A 499 -35.72 14.10 21.65
C PHE A 499 -34.47 14.93 21.31
N ARG A 500 -34.59 16.26 21.15
CA ARG A 500 -33.41 17.14 21.01
C ARG A 500 -32.48 17.09 22.22
N GLN A 501 -33.02 17.06 23.42
CA GLN A 501 -32.21 16.90 24.63
C GLN A 501 -31.56 15.50 24.71
N ALA A 502 -32.27 14.46 24.28
CA ALA A 502 -31.73 13.10 24.21
C ALA A 502 -30.53 13.01 23.26
N VAL A 503 -30.65 13.58 22.05
CA VAL A 503 -29.52 13.61 21.10
C VAL A 503 -28.39 14.54 21.53
N GLN A 504 -28.64 15.53 22.38
CA GLN A 504 -27.56 16.33 22.98
C GLN A 504 -26.82 15.57 24.08
N ALA A 505 -27.54 14.77 24.87
CA ALA A 505 -26.97 13.94 25.94
C ALA A 505 -26.15 12.77 25.38
N ASP A 506 -26.60 12.18 24.27
CA ASP A 506 -25.83 11.21 23.50
C ASP A 506 -26.08 11.40 21.99
N PRO A 507 -25.20 12.15 21.31
CA PRO A 507 -25.30 12.37 19.87
C PRO A 507 -25.18 11.10 19.03
N ALA A 508 -24.66 10.01 19.58
CA ALA A 508 -24.52 8.73 18.89
C ALA A 508 -25.68 7.76 19.18
N TYR A 509 -26.74 8.21 19.87
CA TYR A 509 -27.91 7.38 20.14
C TYR A 509 -28.92 7.46 19.00
N ALA A 510 -28.85 6.50 18.07
CA ALA A 510 -29.65 6.49 16.84
C ALA A 510 -31.17 6.52 17.08
N ASP A 511 -31.66 5.83 18.11
CA ASP A 511 -33.10 5.81 18.45
C ASP A 511 -33.63 7.20 18.85
N ALA A 512 -32.81 8.02 19.52
CA ALA A 512 -33.16 9.41 19.83
C ALA A 512 -33.31 10.28 18.59
N TRP A 513 -32.44 10.08 17.58
CA TRP A 513 -32.56 10.75 16.28
C TRP A 513 -33.79 10.27 15.50
N ASN A 514 -34.12 8.98 15.56
CA ASN A 514 -35.34 8.44 14.96
C ASN A 514 -36.60 9.04 15.61
N GLY A 515 -36.66 9.12 16.95
CA GLY A 515 -37.75 9.77 17.66
C GLY A 515 -37.90 11.25 17.31
N LEU A 516 -36.78 11.97 17.19
CA LEU A 516 -36.76 13.36 16.74
C LEU A 516 -37.38 13.52 15.35
N GLY A 517 -36.99 12.66 14.40
CA GLY A 517 -37.52 12.67 13.04
C GLY A 517 -39.03 12.44 12.99
N TRP A 518 -39.55 11.47 13.75
CA TRP A 518 -41.00 11.22 13.81
C TRP A 518 -41.78 12.36 14.46
N ALA A 519 -41.23 13.02 15.49
CA ALA A 519 -41.84 14.19 16.09
C ALA A 519 -41.92 15.37 15.10
N GLN A 520 -40.88 15.58 14.30
CA GLN A 520 -40.83 16.64 13.28
C GLN A 520 -41.71 16.33 12.08
N PHE A 521 -41.74 15.07 11.63
CA PHE A 521 -42.55 14.62 10.51
C PHE A 521 -44.04 14.86 10.77
N ASN A 522 -44.52 14.49 11.96
CA ASN A 522 -45.92 14.68 12.34
C ASN A 522 -46.32 16.15 12.53
N GLN A 523 -45.34 17.03 12.75
CA GLN A 523 -45.56 18.49 12.75
C GLN A 523 -45.50 19.10 11.35
N GLY A 524 -45.28 18.30 10.30
CA GLY A 524 -45.13 18.78 8.93
C GLY A 524 -43.77 19.40 8.62
N LYS A 525 -42.79 19.31 9.54
CA LYS A 525 -41.41 19.79 9.35
C LYS A 525 -40.63 18.76 8.53
N ARG A 526 -41.00 18.63 7.27
CA ARG A 526 -40.56 17.51 6.40
C ARG A 526 -39.06 17.47 6.13
N LEU A 527 -38.40 18.63 6.04
CA LEU A 527 -36.96 18.70 5.80
C LEU A 527 -36.17 18.33 7.06
N ASP A 528 -36.52 18.92 8.20
CA ASP A 528 -35.88 18.59 9.48
C ASP A 528 -36.06 17.11 9.84
N ALA A 529 -37.26 16.57 9.60
CA ALA A 529 -37.54 15.16 9.82
C ALA A 529 -36.69 14.24 8.93
N GLN A 530 -36.51 14.61 7.65
CA GLN A 530 -35.63 13.88 6.75
C GLN A 530 -34.21 13.85 7.30
N GLU A 531 -33.67 15.01 7.71
CA GLU A 531 -32.32 15.10 8.26
C GLU A 531 -32.17 14.24 9.51
N ALA A 532 -33.13 14.28 10.43
CA ALA A 532 -33.10 13.49 11.65
C ALA A 532 -33.16 11.97 11.37
N PHE A 533 -33.98 11.53 10.42
CA PHE A 533 -34.01 10.12 10.01
C PHE A 533 -32.72 9.69 9.30
N GLU A 534 -32.17 10.52 8.42
CA GLU A 534 -30.88 10.28 7.77
C GLU A 534 -29.74 10.16 8.78
N LYS A 535 -29.75 11.00 9.83
CA LYS A 535 -28.80 10.88 10.95
C LYS A 535 -28.98 9.59 11.72
N ALA A 536 -30.22 9.20 12.03
CA ALA A 536 -30.51 7.96 12.74
C ALA A 536 -29.97 6.73 11.98
N VAL A 537 -30.24 6.63 10.67
CA VAL A 537 -29.77 5.50 9.86
C VAL A 537 -28.28 5.56 9.54
N ALA A 538 -27.65 6.73 9.59
CA ALA A 538 -26.20 6.87 9.48
C ALA A 538 -25.48 6.40 10.75
N LEU A 539 -26.08 6.60 11.92
CA LEU A 539 -25.56 6.16 13.21
C LEU A 539 -25.81 4.67 13.46
N ASP A 540 -27.03 4.21 13.18
CA ASP A 540 -27.37 2.80 13.17
C ASP A 540 -28.31 2.47 11.99
N PRO A 541 -27.77 1.88 10.91
CA PRO A 541 -28.54 1.44 9.76
C PRO A 541 -29.62 0.38 10.10
N LYS A 542 -29.58 -0.24 11.28
CA LYS A 542 -30.61 -1.18 11.75
C LYS A 542 -31.85 -0.50 12.33
N THR A 543 -31.86 0.84 12.44
CA THR A 543 -33.01 1.61 12.91
C THR A 543 -34.13 1.63 11.88
N ALA A 544 -34.88 0.53 11.77
CA ALA A 544 -35.92 0.32 10.76
C ALA A 544 -36.99 1.43 10.76
N GLY A 545 -37.31 1.98 11.93
CA GLY A 545 -38.25 3.10 12.06
C GLY A 545 -37.83 4.36 11.30
N ALA A 546 -36.53 4.62 11.18
CA ALA A 546 -36.03 5.80 10.48
C ALA A 546 -36.02 5.61 8.96
N TRP A 547 -35.64 4.41 8.48
CA TRP A 547 -35.82 4.04 7.07
C TRP A 547 -37.30 4.08 6.67
N ASN A 548 -38.21 3.66 7.54
CA ASN A 548 -39.64 3.75 7.34
C ASN A 548 -40.10 5.21 7.15
N GLY A 549 -39.62 6.12 8.01
CA GLY A 549 -39.91 7.55 7.93
C GLY A 549 -39.43 8.19 6.62
N LEU A 550 -38.24 7.80 6.14
CA LEU A 550 -37.74 8.23 4.82
C LEU A 550 -38.60 7.70 3.67
N GLY A 551 -39.09 6.46 3.76
CA GLY A 551 -40.02 5.90 2.78
C GLY A 551 -41.33 6.69 2.69
N TYR A 552 -41.92 7.05 3.83
CA TYR A 552 -43.11 7.92 3.85
C TYR A 552 -42.84 9.30 3.24
N LEU A 553 -41.70 9.92 3.58
CA LEU A 553 -41.30 11.22 3.03
C LEU A 553 -41.10 11.18 1.52
N ALA A 554 -40.54 10.08 0.98
CA ALA A 554 -40.37 9.87 -0.45
C ALA A 554 -41.73 9.70 -1.14
N LYS A 555 -42.62 8.85 -0.60
CA LYS A 555 -43.97 8.65 -1.17
C LYS A 555 -44.77 9.96 -1.19
N GLN A 556 -44.70 10.77 -0.13
CA GLN A 556 -45.38 12.08 -0.09
C GLN A 556 -44.90 13.06 -1.18
N ARG A 557 -43.67 12.88 -1.68
CA ARG A 557 -43.11 13.68 -2.78
C ARG A 557 -43.49 13.13 -4.16
N GLY A 558 -44.27 12.05 -4.21
CA GLY A 558 -44.59 11.32 -5.44
C GLY A 558 -43.47 10.38 -5.89
N ASP A 559 -42.38 10.25 -5.13
CA ASP A 559 -41.30 9.31 -5.42
C ASP A 559 -41.63 7.93 -4.85
N VAL A 560 -42.55 7.24 -5.54
CA VAL A 560 -43.01 5.91 -5.17
C VAL A 560 -41.89 4.87 -5.25
N ASP A 561 -40.94 5.03 -6.17
CA ASP A 561 -39.83 4.08 -6.35
C ASP A 561 -38.78 4.26 -5.25
N GLY A 562 -38.42 5.51 -4.91
CA GLY A 562 -37.57 5.79 -3.75
C GLY A 562 -38.21 5.33 -2.44
N ALA A 563 -39.54 5.44 -2.32
CA ALA A 563 -40.26 4.93 -1.15
C ALA A 563 -40.15 3.40 -1.02
N ILE A 564 -40.30 2.66 -2.14
CA ILE A 564 -40.09 1.21 -2.20
C ILE A 564 -38.68 0.86 -1.71
N GLU A 565 -37.65 1.57 -2.16
CA GLU A 565 -36.27 1.29 -1.77
C GLU A 565 -35.99 1.58 -0.29
N TYR A 566 -36.52 2.68 0.25
CA TYR A 566 -36.39 2.96 1.68
C TYR A 566 -37.17 1.97 2.55
N TRP A 567 -38.38 1.56 2.15
CA TRP A 567 -39.12 0.54 2.88
C TRP A 567 -38.51 -0.85 2.77
N LYS A 568 -37.89 -1.21 1.64
CA LYS A 568 -37.07 -2.44 1.54
C LYS A 568 -35.90 -2.42 2.53
N LYS A 569 -35.21 -1.28 2.67
CA LYS A 569 -34.14 -1.10 3.68
C LYS A 569 -34.69 -1.20 5.10
N ALA A 570 -35.87 -0.65 5.37
CA ALA A 570 -36.54 -0.79 6.67
C ALA A 570 -36.86 -2.26 7.00
N VAL A 571 -37.40 -3.01 6.02
CA VAL A 571 -37.70 -4.45 6.16
C VAL A 571 -36.42 -5.29 6.26
N ALA A 572 -35.35 -4.93 5.56
CA ALA A 572 -34.06 -5.62 5.70
C ALA A 572 -33.42 -5.37 7.08
N ALA A 573 -33.60 -4.17 7.64
CA ALA A 573 -33.15 -3.82 8.98
C ALA A 573 -33.98 -4.52 10.08
N ASN A 574 -35.30 -4.60 9.89
CA ASN A 574 -36.20 -5.38 10.74
C ASN A 574 -37.31 -6.04 9.89
N PRO A 575 -37.21 -7.36 9.64
CA PRO A 575 -38.20 -8.08 8.83
C PRO A 575 -39.62 -8.07 9.40
N ASN A 576 -39.78 -7.75 10.68
CA ASN A 576 -41.08 -7.69 11.36
C ASN A 576 -41.68 -6.28 11.39
N ALA A 577 -41.09 -5.30 10.70
CA ALA A 577 -41.61 -3.93 10.65
C ALA A 577 -42.87 -3.85 9.76
N THR A 578 -44.03 -4.17 10.32
CA THR A 578 -45.29 -4.30 9.57
C THR A 578 -45.73 -3.00 8.90
N ALA A 579 -45.52 -1.85 9.53
CA ALA A 579 -45.76 -0.54 8.91
C ALA A 579 -44.93 -0.32 7.62
N SER A 580 -43.70 -0.82 7.58
CA SER A 580 -42.84 -0.76 6.38
C SER A 580 -43.24 -1.79 5.34
N LEU A 581 -43.64 -3.00 5.75
CA LEU A 581 -44.19 -4.00 4.85
C LEU A 581 -45.50 -3.52 4.20
N GLN A 582 -46.35 -2.82 4.94
CA GLN A 582 -47.56 -2.20 4.42
C GLN A 582 -47.22 -1.12 3.38
N GLY A 583 -46.32 -0.18 3.73
CA GLY A 583 -45.90 0.87 2.81
C GLY A 583 -45.29 0.30 1.52
N LEU A 584 -44.41 -0.70 1.67
CA LEU A 584 -43.75 -1.38 0.57
C LEU A 584 -44.71 -2.13 -0.33
N THR A 585 -45.59 -2.97 0.23
CA THR A 585 -46.51 -3.79 -0.57
C THR A 585 -47.52 -2.93 -1.31
N ALA A 586 -48.04 -1.87 -0.66
CA ALA A 586 -48.89 -0.90 -1.32
C ALA A 586 -48.19 -0.21 -2.50
N ALA A 587 -46.96 0.28 -2.30
CA ALA A 587 -46.21 0.95 -3.35
C ALA A 587 -45.81 0.01 -4.51
N LEU A 588 -45.46 -1.24 -4.21
CA LEU A 588 -45.21 -2.26 -5.24
C LEU A 588 -46.47 -2.57 -6.06
N GLY A 589 -47.63 -2.64 -5.39
CA GLY A 589 -48.92 -2.79 -6.06
C GLY A 589 -49.26 -1.60 -6.96
N GLU A 590 -49.01 -0.37 -6.52
CA GLU A 590 -49.16 0.85 -7.32
C GLU A 590 -48.27 0.82 -8.58
N ARG A 591 -47.09 0.18 -8.50
CA ARG A 591 -46.18 -0.01 -9.64
C ARG A 591 -46.45 -1.27 -10.46
N GLY A 592 -47.50 -2.02 -10.13
CA GLY A 592 -47.83 -3.28 -10.81
C GLY A 592 -46.79 -4.39 -10.61
N GLN A 593 -45.90 -4.26 -9.62
CA GLN A 593 -44.85 -5.23 -9.32
C GLN A 593 -45.38 -6.35 -8.42
N TYR A 594 -46.40 -7.04 -8.91
CA TYR A 594 -47.19 -7.99 -8.12
C TYR A 594 -46.35 -9.18 -7.64
N ASP A 595 -45.38 -9.67 -8.42
CA ASP A 595 -44.49 -10.77 -8.02
C ASP A 595 -43.67 -10.44 -6.76
N GLN A 596 -43.15 -9.23 -6.68
CA GLN A 596 -42.44 -8.75 -5.49
C GLN A 596 -43.42 -8.47 -4.35
N ALA A 597 -44.57 -7.86 -4.65
CA ALA A 597 -45.62 -7.58 -3.66
C ALA A 597 -46.09 -8.87 -2.97
N VAL A 598 -46.28 -9.97 -3.70
CA VAL A 598 -46.63 -11.30 -3.17
C VAL A 598 -45.63 -11.76 -2.11
N THR A 599 -44.33 -11.58 -2.37
CA THR A 599 -43.27 -11.94 -1.43
C THR A 599 -43.40 -11.15 -0.13
N TYR A 600 -43.58 -9.84 -0.22
CA TYR A 600 -43.67 -8.98 0.96
C TYR A 600 -45.03 -9.06 1.67
N TYR A 601 -46.13 -9.36 0.97
CA TYR A 601 -47.43 -9.65 1.60
C TYR A 601 -47.39 -10.96 2.39
N ARG A 602 -46.70 -11.98 1.87
CA ARG A 602 -46.45 -13.22 2.63
C ARG A 602 -45.60 -12.96 3.87
N MET A 603 -44.58 -12.10 3.77
CA MET A 603 -43.82 -11.66 4.94
C MET A 603 -44.70 -10.90 5.94
N TRP A 604 -45.61 -10.03 5.48
CA TRP A 604 -46.54 -9.31 6.37
C TRP A 604 -47.50 -10.28 7.07
N LEU A 605 -48.13 -11.21 6.34
CA LEU A 605 -49.01 -12.23 6.93
C LEU A 605 -48.27 -13.23 7.82
N ALA A 606 -46.97 -13.45 7.62
CA ALA A 606 -46.18 -14.25 8.56
C ALA A 606 -46.05 -13.56 9.92
N VAL A 607 -46.11 -12.22 9.96
CA VAL A 607 -46.05 -11.41 11.20
C VAL A 607 -47.45 -11.17 11.76
N GLU A 608 -48.45 -10.90 10.90
CA GLU A 608 -49.85 -10.69 11.25
C GLU A 608 -50.77 -11.61 10.42
N PRO A 609 -50.93 -12.90 10.81
CA PRO A 609 -51.63 -13.90 10.00
C PRO A 609 -53.10 -13.59 9.69
N ASP A 610 -53.77 -12.88 10.58
CA ASP A 610 -55.20 -12.52 10.45
C ASP A 610 -55.40 -11.12 9.84
N ASN A 611 -54.35 -10.49 9.31
CA ASN A 611 -54.46 -9.16 8.72
C ASN A 611 -55.21 -9.23 7.38
N ALA A 612 -56.47 -8.81 7.40
CA ALA A 612 -57.36 -8.85 6.23
C ALA A 612 -56.86 -8.00 5.05
N GLU A 613 -56.17 -6.89 5.31
CA GLU A 613 -55.60 -6.02 4.26
C GLU A 613 -54.45 -6.73 3.54
N ALA A 614 -53.54 -7.35 4.29
CA ALA A 614 -52.44 -8.10 3.73
C ALA A 614 -52.91 -9.37 2.99
N ALA A 615 -53.91 -10.08 3.52
CA ALA A 615 -54.50 -11.27 2.90
C ALA A 615 -55.21 -10.93 1.57
N SER A 616 -56.04 -9.89 1.56
CA SER A 616 -56.70 -9.43 0.33
C SER A 616 -55.69 -8.89 -0.69
N GLY A 617 -54.67 -8.15 -0.22
CA GLY A 617 -53.59 -7.66 -1.07
C GLY A 617 -52.77 -8.79 -1.72
N LEU A 618 -52.50 -9.86 -0.98
CA LEU A 618 -51.83 -11.06 -1.50
C LEU A 618 -52.68 -11.77 -2.57
N GLU A 619 -53.96 -12.00 -2.29
CA GLU A 619 -54.88 -12.65 -3.23
C GLU A 619 -54.97 -11.86 -4.54
N LYS A 620 -55.13 -10.53 -4.43
CA LYS A 620 -55.14 -9.63 -5.58
C LYS A 620 -53.82 -9.71 -6.36
N ALA A 621 -52.68 -9.68 -5.68
CA ALA A 621 -51.37 -9.73 -6.32
C ALA A 621 -51.13 -11.08 -7.03
N LEU A 622 -51.55 -12.21 -6.43
CA LEU A 622 -51.46 -13.54 -7.04
C LEU A 622 -52.36 -13.68 -8.28
N GLY A 623 -53.58 -13.13 -8.23
CA GLY A 623 -54.50 -13.13 -9.37
C GLY A 623 -53.95 -12.36 -10.57
N GLN A 624 -53.20 -11.28 -10.33
CA GLN A 624 -52.53 -10.50 -11.38
C GLN A 624 -51.25 -11.16 -11.90
N GLN A 625 -50.58 -11.98 -11.08
CA GLN A 625 -49.40 -12.74 -11.47
C GLN A 625 -49.73 -13.92 -12.41
N GLY A 626 -50.88 -14.58 -12.24
CA GLY A 626 -51.28 -15.75 -13.03
C GLY A 626 -52.04 -15.48 -14.34
N GLY A 627 -52.44 -14.23 -14.61
CA GLY A 627 -53.25 -13.87 -15.79
C GLY A 627 -52.49 -13.72 -17.11
N GLY A 628 -51.15 -13.89 -17.11
CA GLY A 628 -50.29 -13.69 -18.28
C GLY A 628 -50.14 -14.89 -19.24
N ASP A 629 -50.52 -16.10 -18.82
CA ASP A 629 -50.24 -17.37 -19.54
C ASP A 629 -51.49 -18.07 -20.11
N ALA A 630 -52.62 -17.37 -20.23
CA ALA A 630 -53.77 -17.87 -20.98
C ALA A 630 -53.92 -17.08 -22.29
N THR A 631 -53.33 -17.57 -23.38
CA THR A 631 -53.96 -17.72 -24.71
C THR A 631 -52.97 -18.34 -25.72
N PRO A 632 -53.49 -19.06 -26.72
CA PRO A 632 -53.86 -18.36 -27.95
C PRO A 632 -55.35 -18.14 -28.12
#